data_AF-A0A355UKD9-F1
#
_entry.id   AF-A0A355UKD9-F1
#
_cell.length_a   1.000
_cell.length_b   1.000
_cell.length_c   1.000
_cell.angle_alpha   90.00
_cell.angle_beta   90.00
_cell.angle_gamma   90.00
#
_symmetry.space_group_name_H-M   'P 1'
#
loop_
_entity.id
_entity.type
_entity.pdbx_description
1 polymer ?
#
loop_
_entity_poly.entity_id
_entity_poly.type
_entity_poly.pdbx_seq_one_letter_code
_entity_poly.pdbx_strand_id
1 'polypeptide(L)'
;MLVENMTIREIRKELIEDFFESIISKKIGLDKKYKHLIVKKKDKNKEKEIEEETIAGLHYYFTKRRNTWLVIAYLHKTCLTYGYICVRPNSYGEICYVISTNELLLEKDFLPSNMVIHEYTPHFFDRYKERMNIDFQRKSYEYYFMHNNYGEIYEDEQKGGNYSFVKTAHGYSLGYSSLNEKYFKYNTFITPNMLGKNQCKEYTDSDIEYVFIKDFMEIHNKRTS
;
A
#
# COMPACT_ATOMS: atom_id res chain seq x y z
N MET A 1 11.66 -14.52 -9.97
CA MET A 1 11.08 -14.72 -8.63
C MET A 1 11.91 -13.99 -7.60
N LEU A 2 11.27 -13.30 -6.66
CA LEU A 2 11.94 -12.70 -5.50
C LEU A 2 12.54 -13.78 -4.60
N VAL A 3 13.77 -13.56 -4.11
CA VAL A 3 14.48 -14.45 -3.17
C VAL A 3 15.16 -13.64 -2.06
N GLU A 4 15.61 -14.31 -1.00
CA GLU A 4 16.05 -13.69 0.25
C GLU A 4 17.28 -12.78 0.12
N ASN A 5 18.24 -13.14 -0.75
CA ASN A 5 19.53 -12.45 -0.88
C ASN A 5 19.57 -11.42 -2.00
N MET A 6 18.42 -11.00 -2.54
CA MET A 6 18.37 -9.95 -3.54
C MET A 6 18.70 -8.59 -2.92
N THR A 7 19.51 -7.82 -3.62
CA THR A 7 19.73 -6.39 -3.36
C THR A 7 18.44 -5.60 -3.63
N ILE A 8 18.34 -4.38 -3.07
CA ILE A 8 17.18 -3.48 -3.31
C ILE A 8 16.99 -3.23 -4.81
N ARG A 9 18.09 -3.09 -5.56
CA ARG A 9 18.06 -2.94 -7.02
C ARG A 9 17.48 -4.15 -7.74
N GLU A 10 17.83 -5.36 -7.32
CA GLU A 10 17.29 -6.60 -7.90
C GLU A 10 15.81 -6.79 -7.55
N ILE A 11 15.43 -6.53 -6.30
CA ILE A 11 14.03 -6.53 -5.86
C ILE A 11 13.21 -5.57 -6.73
N ARG A 12 13.69 -4.34 -6.91
CA ARG A 12 13.03 -3.34 -7.76
C ARG A 12 12.86 -3.84 -9.18
N LYS A 13 13.94 -4.29 -9.80
CA LYS A 13 13.91 -4.76 -11.19
C LYS A 13 12.89 -5.88 -11.34
N GLU A 14 12.93 -6.88 -10.46
CA GLU A 14 12.03 -8.03 -10.49
C GLU A 14 10.56 -7.62 -10.30
N LEU A 15 10.27 -6.79 -9.31
CA LEU A 15 8.90 -6.32 -9.03
C LEU A 15 8.31 -5.52 -10.18
N ILE A 16 9.07 -4.57 -10.72
CA ILE A 16 8.63 -3.69 -11.80
C ILE A 16 8.41 -4.49 -13.09
N GLU A 17 9.39 -5.29 -13.50
CA GLU A 17 9.28 -6.09 -14.72
C GLU A 17 8.09 -7.05 -14.64
N ASP A 18 7.90 -7.72 -13.49
CA ASP A 18 6.78 -8.64 -13.32
C ASP A 18 5.42 -7.93 -13.28
N PHE A 19 5.35 -6.75 -12.66
CA PHE A 19 4.14 -5.94 -12.63
C PHE A 19 3.68 -5.56 -14.04
N PHE A 20 4.57 -5.00 -14.86
CA PHE A 20 4.24 -4.59 -16.23
C PHE A 20 4.00 -5.77 -17.17
N GLU A 21 4.74 -6.87 -17.02
CA GLU A 21 4.55 -8.05 -17.87
C GLU A 21 3.23 -8.79 -17.54
N SER A 22 2.91 -8.93 -16.25
CA SER A 22 1.90 -9.90 -15.80
C SER A 22 0.66 -9.27 -15.17
N ILE A 23 0.78 -8.13 -14.48
CA ILE A 23 -0.26 -7.61 -13.58
C ILE A 23 -1.04 -6.46 -14.20
N ILE A 24 -0.37 -5.50 -14.86
CA ILE A 24 -1.05 -4.33 -15.43
C ILE A 24 -2.14 -4.71 -16.44
N SER A 25 -1.92 -5.77 -17.22
CA SER A 25 -2.90 -6.29 -18.17
C SER A 25 -4.16 -6.86 -17.50
N LYS A 26 -4.07 -7.29 -16.23
CA LYS A 26 -5.20 -7.83 -15.46
C LYS A 26 -6.17 -6.73 -15.03
N LYS A 27 -5.70 -5.50 -14.89
CA LYS A 27 -6.54 -4.33 -14.56
C LYS A 27 -7.75 -4.22 -15.49
N ILE A 28 -7.53 -4.34 -16.80
CA ILE A 28 -8.61 -4.25 -17.81
C ILE A 28 -9.71 -5.30 -17.55
N GLY A 29 -9.32 -6.51 -17.15
CA GLY A 29 -10.26 -7.58 -16.81
C GLY A 29 -11.06 -7.27 -15.54
N LEU A 30 -10.39 -6.72 -14.52
CA LEU A 30 -11.03 -6.30 -13.28
C LEU A 30 -11.97 -5.11 -13.48
N ASP A 31 -11.58 -4.13 -14.29
CA ASP A 31 -12.42 -2.99 -14.65
C ASP A 31 -13.72 -3.45 -15.30
N LYS A 32 -13.64 -4.39 -16.25
CA LYS A 32 -14.82 -5.00 -16.87
C LYS A 32 -15.68 -5.76 -15.85
N LYS A 33 -15.05 -6.54 -14.97
CA LYS A 33 -15.75 -7.33 -13.93
C LYS A 33 -16.56 -6.43 -13.01
N TYR A 34 -15.99 -5.32 -12.54
CA TYR A 34 -16.59 -4.48 -11.50
C TYR A 34 -17.29 -3.22 -12.03
N LYS A 35 -17.26 -2.95 -13.35
CA LYS A 35 -17.93 -1.80 -14.00
C LYS A 35 -19.38 -1.60 -13.53
N HIS A 36 -20.12 -2.69 -13.38
CA HIS A 36 -21.53 -2.66 -12.96
C HIS A 36 -21.73 -2.18 -11.51
N LEU A 37 -20.74 -2.35 -10.63
CA LEU A 37 -20.81 -1.88 -9.24
C LEU A 37 -20.66 -0.36 -9.15
N ILE A 38 -19.85 0.24 -10.03
CA ILE A 38 -19.72 1.71 -10.14
C ILE A 38 -21.07 2.33 -10.49
N VAL A 39 -21.75 1.78 -11.50
CA VAL A 39 -23.06 2.28 -11.96
C VAL A 39 -24.09 2.21 -10.82
N LYS A 40 -24.18 1.05 -10.14
CA LYS A 40 -25.10 0.87 -8.99
C LYS A 40 -24.81 1.82 -7.82
N LYS A 41 -23.54 2.17 -7.57
CA LYS A 41 -23.17 3.11 -6.48
C LYS A 41 -23.55 4.56 -6.84
N LYS A 42 -23.47 4.95 -8.12
CA LYS A 42 -23.94 6.26 -8.60
C LYS A 42 -25.46 6.44 -8.40
N ASP A 43 -26.24 5.39 -8.62
CA ASP A 43 -27.70 5.46 -8.46
C ASP A 43 -28.14 5.53 -6.99
N LYS A 44 -27.38 4.90 -6.08
CA LYS A 44 -27.65 4.90 -4.62
C LYS A 44 -27.18 6.16 -3.90
N ASN A 45 -26.13 6.82 -4.39
CA ASN A 45 -25.52 7.99 -3.73
C ASN A 45 -26.27 9.31 -3.97
N LYS A 46 -27.52 9.28 -4.44
CA LYS A 46 -28.38 10.48 -4.42
C LYS A 46 -28.86 10.87 -3.01
N GLU A 47 -28.70 10.02 -1.99
CA GLU A 47 -29.28 10.30 -0.66
C GLU A 47 -28.35 10.20 0.56
N LYS A 48 -27.10 9.71 0.48
CA LYS A 48 -26.17 9.76 1.63
C LYS A 48 -24.70 9.88 1.20
N GLU A 49 -23.99 10.82 1.83
CA GLU A 49 -22.53 10.89 1.87
C GLU A 49 -21.98 9.66 2.60
N ILE A 50 -21.69 8.60 1.86
CA ILE A 50 -20.82 7.52 2.37
C ILE A 50 -19.45 7.75 1.75
N GLU A 51 -18.54 8.27 2.59
CA GLU A 51 -17.13 8.50 2.26
C GLU A 51 -16.30 7.22 2.23
N GLU A 52 -16.82 6.10 2.73
CA GLU A 52 -16.06 4.87 2.89
C GLU A 52 -15.85 4.09 1.57
N GLU A 53 -14.59 3.74 1.34
CA GLU A 53 -14.18 2.86 0.27
C GLU A 53 -14.61 1.43 0.55
N THR A 54 -15.28 0.82 -0.43
CA THR A 54 -15.75 -0.55 -0.29
C THR A 54 -14.82 -1.49 -1.03
N ILE A 55 -14.39 -2.57 -0.38
CA ILE A 55 -13.58 -3.59 -1.03
C ILE A 55 -14.49 -4.39 -1.98
N ALA A 56 -14.22 -4.29 -3.28
CA ALA A 56 -14.97 -4.99 -4.32
C ALA A 56 -14.52 -6.44 -4.48
N GLY A 57 -13.23 -6.73 -4.23
CA GLY A 57 -12.73 -8.10 -4.21
C GLY A 57 -11.21 -8.21 -4.07
N LEU A 58 -10.76 -9.41 -3.72
CA LEU A 58 -9.35 -9.80 -3.60
C LEU A 58 -9.02 -10.80 -4.70
N HIS A 59 -7.88 -10.61 -5.37
CA HIS A 59 -7.48 -11.40 -6.53
C HIS A 59 -6.03 -11.84 -6.41
N TYR A 60 -5.81 -13.15 -6.42
CA TYR A 60 -4.47 -13.72 -6.47
C TYR A 60 -4.06 -14.06 -7.91
N TYR A 61 -2.90 -13.58 -8.31
CA TYR A 61 -2.29 -13.87 -9.61
C TYR A 61 -0.90 -14.47 -9.40
N PHE A 62 -0.69 -15.66 -9.96
CA PHE A 62 0.63 -16.27 -10.06
C PHE A 62 1.25 -15.91 -11.41
N THR A 63 2.45 -15.33 -11.40
CA THR A 63 3.09 -14.80 -12.61
C THR A 63 4.06 -15.79 -13.23
N LYS A 64 4.46 -15.54 -14.49
CA LYS A 64 5.48 -16.35 -15.18
C LYS A 64 6.83 -16.32 -14.45
N ARG A 65 7.12 -15.20 -13.77
CA ARG A 65 8.30 -15.03 -12.92
C ARG A 65 8.19 -15.73 -11.57
N ARG A 66 7.10 -16.47 -11.33
CA ARG A 66 6.79 -17.25 -10.13
C ARG A 66 6.57 -16.40 -8.88
N ASN A 67 6.22 -15.14 -9.03
CA ASN A 67 5.77 -14.33 -7.90
C ASN A 67 4.25 -14.47 -7.74
N THR A 68 3.79 -14.27 -6.51
CA THR A 68 2.36 -14.24 -6.20
C THR A 68 1.94 -12.80 -5.92
N TRP A 69 0.98 -12.30 -6.68
CA TRP A 69 0.42 -10.95 -6.50
C TRP A 69 -0.99 -11.03 -5.94
N LEU A 70 -1.22 -10.35 -4.82
CA LEU A 70 -2.53 -9.97 -4.35
C LEU A 70 -2.89 -8.60 -4.97
N VAL A 71 -4.00 -8.56 -5.69
CA VAL A 71 -4.62 -7.34 -6.21
C VAL A 71 -5.93 -7.13 -5.48
N ILE A 72 -6.03 -6.02 -4.75
CA ILE A 72 -7.25 -5.63 -4.03
C ILE A 72 -7.97 -4.59 -4.87
N ALA A 73 -9.21 -4.88 -5.26
CA ALA A 73 -10.06 -3.92 -5.96
C ALA A 73 -10.89 -3.13 -4.94
N TYR A 74 -10.80 -1.81 -5.00
CA TYR A 74 -11.55 -0.89 -4.15
C TYR A 74 -12.53 -0.10 -5.02
N LEU A 75 -13.75 0.06 -4.50
CA LEU A 75 -14.81 0.84 -5.12
C LEU A 75 -14.89 2.21 -4.43
N HIS A 76 -14.25 3.20 -5.06
CA HIS A 76 -14.34 4.60 -4.68
C HIS A 76 -15.45 5.30 -5.48
N LYS A 77 -16.06 6.36 -4.93
CA LYS A 77 -17.33 7.01 -5.36
C LYS A 77 -17.69 6.86 -6.84
N THR A 78 -16.76 7.17 -7.74
CA THR A 78 -16.98 7.18 -9.20
C THR A 78 -16.02 6.27 -9.97
N CYS A 79 -15.09 5.58 -9.31
CA CYS A 79 -14.01 4.85 -9.96
C CYS A 79 -13.64 3.55 -9.22
N LEU A 80 -12.95 2.66 -9.93
CA LEU A 80 -12.26 1.54 -9.34
C LEU A 80 -10.81 1.92 -9.14
N THR A 81 -10.27 1.55 -8.00
CA THR A 81 -8.86 1.68 -7.69
C THR A 81 -8.31 0.33 -7.22
N TYR A 82 -7.02 0.15 -7.35
CA TYR A 82 -6.39 -1.14 -7.06
C TYR A 82 -5.14 -0.97 -6.20
N GLY A 83 -5.00 -1.85 -5.21
CA GLY A 83 -3.77 -2.05 -4.47
C GLY A 83 -3.04 -3.28 -5.02
N TYR A 84 -1.75 -3.15 -5.29
CA TYR A 84 -0.92 -4.22 -5.86
C TYR A 84 0.15 -4.65 -4.85
N ILE A 85 0.02 -5.88 -4.36
CA ILE A 85 0.89 -6.44 -3.31
C ILE A 85 1.51 -7.72 -3.83
N CYS A 86 2.83 -7.75 -3.99
CA CYS A 86 3.56 -8.99 -4.23
C CYS A 86 3.88 -9.68 -2.90
N VAL A 87 3.41 -10.91 -2.73
CA VAL A 87 3.58 -11.73 -1.53
C VAL A 87 4.67 -12.76 -1.78
N ARG A 88 5.69 -12.75 -0.92
CA ARG A 88 6.81 -13.69 -0.93
C ARG A 88 6.83 -14.49 0.38
N PRO A 89 6.53 -15.81 0.34
CA PRO A 89 6.76 -16.68 1.48
C PRO A 89 8.25 -16.76 1.83
N ASN A 90 8.59 -16.79 3.11
CA ASN A 90 9.90 -17.16 3.65
C ASN A 90 9.74 -18.18 4.80
N SER A 91 10.84 -18.63 5.39
CA SER A 91 10.84 -19.60 6.50
C SER A 91 10.21 -19.08 7.80
N TYR A 92 10.00 -17.77 7.91
CA TYR A 92 9.51 -17.08 9.10
C TYR A 92 8.13 -16.43 8.90
N GLY A 93 7.48 -16.63 7.75
CA GLY A 93 6.18 -16.05 7.38
C GLY A 93 6.18 -15.41 5.99
N GLU A 94 5.32 -14.42 5.75
CA GLU A 94 5.23 -13.73 4.47
C GLU A 94 5.87 -12.34 4.51
N ILE A 95 6.66 -12.05 3.48
CA ILE A 95 7.11 -10.69 3.15
C ILE A 95 6.18 -10.15 2.07
N CYS A 96 5.69 -8.92 2.28
CA CYS A 96 4.86 -8.25 1.29
C CYS A 96 5.60 -7.06 0.70
N TYR A 97 5.55 -6.93 -0.62
CA TYR A 97 6.07 -5.81 -1.36
C TYR A 97 4.93 -5.05 -2.01
N VAL A 98 4.85 -3.75 -1.79
CA VAL A 98 3.86 -2.87 -2.42
C VAL A 98 4.62 -1.91 -3.33
N ILE A 99 4.14 -1.77 -4.56
CA ILE A 99 4.64 -0.75 -5.49
C ILE A 99 3.70 0.45 -5.41
N SER A 100 4.28 1.62 -5.26
CA SER A 100 3.59 2.90 -5.30
C SER A 100 4.28 3.87 -6.26
N THR A 101 3.58 4.93 -6.61
CA THR A 101 4.06 6.00 -7.48
C THR A 101 3.38 7.29 -7.07
N ASN A 102 4.04 8.42 -7.25
CA ASN A 102 3.43 9.74 -7.04
C ASN A 102 2.67 10.25 -8.29
N GLU A 103 2.75 9.53 -9.41
CA GLU A 103 2.13 9.86 -10.69
C GLU A 103 1.02 8.87 -11.07
N LEU A 104 0.01 9.37 -11.79
CA LEU A 104 -1.09 8.60 -12.35
C LEU A 104 -0.58 7.48 -13.25
N LEU A 105 -0.90 6.22 -12.92
CA LEU A 105 -0.67 5.04 -13.78
C LEU A 105 -1.52 5.06 -15.08
N LEU A 106 -2.16 6.18 -15.40
CA LEU A 106 -3.12 6.30 -16.49
C LEU A 106 -2.47 6.57 -17.86
N GLU A 107 -1.17 6.87 -17.93
CA GLU A 107 -0.50 7.21 -19.18
C GLU A 107 0.57 6.21 -19.60
N LYS A 108 0.68 6.02 -20.93
CA LYS A 108 1.65 5.14 -21.59
C LYS A 108 3.11 5.56 -21.37
N ASP A 109 3.34 6.76 -20.81
CA ASP A 109 4.67 7.35 -20.61
C ASP A 109 5.17 7.22 -19.16
N PHE A 110 4.57 6.32 -18.38
CA PHE A 110 5.01 6.04 -17.01
C PHE A 110 6.48 5.60 -16.94
N LEU A 111 7.28 6.29 -16.13
CA LEU A 111 8.69 5.97 -15.92
C LEU A 111 8.87 5.10 -14.66
N PRO A 112 9.43 3.86 -14.79
CA PRO A 112 9.79 3.01 -13.66
C PRO A 112 10.64 3.67 -12.57
N SER A 113 11.36 4.74 -12.90
CA SER A 113 12.17 5.52 -11.95
C SER A 113 11.35 6.24 -10.88
N ASN A 114 10.04 6.42 -11.08
CA ASN A 114 9.15 7.09 -10.14
C ASN A 114 8.49 6.14 -9.14
N MET A 115 8.70 4.83 -9.30
CA MET A 115 8.15 3.83 -8.39
C MET A 115 8.89 3.79 -7.06
N VAL A 116 8.10 3.84 -5.99
CA VAL A 116 8.52 3.62 -4.61
C VAL A 116 8.14 2.19 -4.23
N ILE A 117 9.00 1.53 -3.46
CA ILE A 117 8.79 0.15 -2.99
C ILE A 117 8.65 0.15 -1.48
N HIS A 118 7.61 -0.51 -1.00
CA HIS A 118 7.36 -0.73 0.42
C HIS A 118 7.48 -2.21 0.73
N GLU A 119 8.46 -2.61 1.53
CA GLU A 119 8.64 -3.96 2.06
C GLU A 119 8.05 -4.05 3.48
N TYR A 120 7.22 -5.06 3.71
CA TYR A 120 6.67 -5.41 5.02
C TYR A 120 7.20 -6.78 5.43
N THR A 121 7.87 -6.84 6.57
CA THR A 121 8.49 -8.07 7.09
C THR A 121 7.48 -9.02 7.75
N PRO A 122 7.82 -10.30 7.99
CA PRO A 122 6.95 -11.20 8.75
C PRO A 122 6.71 -10.69 10.18
N HIS A 123 7.78 -10.21 10.84
CA HIS A 123 7.70 -9.63 12.18
C HIS A 123 6.73 -8.43 12.23
N PHE A 124 6.67 -7.61 11.18
CA PHE A 124 5.67 -6.55 11.08
C PHE A 124 4.24 -7.11 11.20
N PHE A 125 3.94 -8.16 10.46
CA PHE A 125 2.60 -8.76 10.45
C PHE A 125 2.26 -9.51 11.74
N ASP A 126 3.25 -10.15 12.37
CA ASP A 126 3.08 -10.75 13.71
C ASP A 126 2.69 -9.69 14.74
N ARG A 127 3.41 -8.56 14.72
CA ARG A 127 3.18 -7.40 15.58
C ARG A 127 1.85 -6.73 15.32
N TYR A 128 1.41 -6.66 14.07
CA TYR A 128 0.10 -6.16 13.71
C TYR A 128 -1.01 -7.09 14.24
N LYS A 129 -0.89 -8.40 14.01
CA LYS A 129 -1.84 -9.40 14.47
C LYS A 129 -1.99 -9.40 16.00
N GLU A 130 -0.87 -9.39 16.72
CA GLU A 130 -0.82 -9.35 18.18
C GLU A 130 -1.58 -8.14 18.73
N ARG A 131 -1.31 -6.95 18.19
CA ARG A 131 -1.85 -5.68 18.71
C ARG A 131 -3.30 -5.43 18.32
N MET A 132 -3.72 -5.91 17.15
CA MET A 132 -5.09 -5.74 16.67
C MET A 132 -6.02 -6.87 17.11
N ASN A 133 -5.50 -7.89 17.81
CA ASN A 133 -6.25 -9.07 18.25
C ASN A 133 -7.05 -9.71 17.09
N ILE A 134 -6.41 -9.83 15.92
CA ILE A 134 -7.07 -10.33 14.69
C ILE A 134 -7.25 -11.85 14.77
N ASP A 135 -8.48 -12.30 14.56
CA ASP A 135 -8.87 -13.71 14.50
C ASP A 135 -8.17 -14.47 13.35
N PHE A 136 -7.88 -15.75 13.58
CA PHE A 136 -6.99 -16.61 12.81
C PHE A 136 -7.50 -17.01 11.41
N GLN A 137 -8.73 -16.65 11.04
CA GLN A 137 -9.32 -17.12 9.77
C GLN A 137 -8.76 -16.43 8.52
N ARG A 138 -8.16 -15.23 8.65
CA ARG A 138 -7.59 -14.49 7.52
C ARG A 138 -6.10 -14.31 7.64
N LYS A 139 -5.43 -14.19 6.50
CA LYS A 139 -4.01 -13.86 6.48
C LYS A 139 -3.83 -12.42 6.97
N SER A 140 -2.90 -12.21 7.90
CA SER A 140 -2.66 -10.91 8.55
C SER A 140 -2.38 -9.79 7.55
N TYR A 141 -1.65 -10.08 6.47
CA TYR A 141 -1.38 -9.12 5.42
C TYR A 141 -2.64 -8.71 4.63
N GLU A 142 -3.57 -9.65 4.37
CA GLU A 142 -4.84 -9.32 3.70
C GLU A 142 -5.63 -8.35 4.57
N TYR A 143 -5.80 -8.70 5.85
CA TYR A 143 -6.51 -7.84 6.78
C TYR A 143 -5.83 -6.47 6.90
N TYR A 144 -4.51 -6.44 7.00
CA TYR A 144 -3.75 -5.19 7.05
C TYR A 144 -4.05 -4.31 5.84
N PHE A 145 -3.87 -4.80 4.61
CA PHE A 145 -4.04 -4.00 3.38
C PHE A 145 -5.51 -3.69 3.02
N MET A 146 -6.46 -4.46 3.56
CA MET A 146 -7.89 -4.18 3.42
C MET A 146 -8.33 -2.97 4.26
N HIS A 147 -7.74 -2.78 5.44
CA HIS A 147 -8.25 -1.83 6.44
C HIS A 147 -7.28 -0.68 6.75
N ASN A 148 -6.00 -0.84 6.45
CA ASN A 148 -5.03 0.22 6.57
C ASN A 148 -4.79 0.85 5.20
N ASN A 149 -5.11 2.13 5.11
CA ASN A 149 -4.63 2.96 4.02
C ASN A 149 -3.17 3.33 4.28
N TYR A 150 -2.39 3.32 3.20
CA TYR A 150 -1.00 3.76 3.23
C TYR A 150 -0.98 5.26 3.50
N GLY A 151 -0.44 5.66 4.65
CA GLY A 151 -0.31 7.07 5.00
C GLY A 151 1.03 7.66 4.60
N GLU A 152 1.18 8.91 4.99
CA GLU A 152 2.39 9.71 4.79
C GLU A 152 3.63 9.05 5.38
N ILE A 153 4.71 9.16 4.63
CA ILE A 153 6.03 8.80 5.10
C ILE A 153 6.60 10.03 5.81
N TYR A 154 6.72 9.92 7.13
CA TYR A 154 7.52 10.83 7.92
C TYR A 154 8.95 10.31 7.95
N GLU A 155 9.87 11.21 7.65
CA GLU A 155 11.30 10.96 7.68
C GLU A 155 11.90 11.94 8.66
N ASP A 156 12.60 11.40 9.65
CA ASP A 156 13.43 12.19 10.54
C ASP A 156 14.89 11.83 10.24
N GLU A 157 15.59 12.73 9.56
CA GLU A 157 17.05 12.64 9.37
C GLU A 157 17.82 12.96 10.66
N GLN A 158 17.17 13.09 11.83
CA GLN A 158 17.90 13.27 13.08
C GLN A 158 18.55 11.98 13.56
N LYS A 159 19.85 12.09 13.84
CA LYS A 159 20.73 11.07 14.46
C LYS A 159 21.19 9.94 13.53
N GLY A 160 21.53 10.25 12.28
CA GLY A 160 22.41 9.41 11.46
C GLY A 160 21.81 8.08 11.01
N GLY A 161 20.49 7.95 11.00
CA GLY A 161 19.77 6.80 10.45
C GLY A 161 18.53 7.25 9.69
N ASN A 162 18.20 6.55 8.61
CA ASN A 162 16.99 6.81 7.83
C ASN A 162 15.84 5.97 8.41
N TYR A 163 15.00 6.59 9.23
CA TYR A 163 13.84 5.94 9.81
C TYR A 163 12.59 6.30 9.00
N SER A 164 11.73 5.31 8.77
CA SER A 164 10.43 5.51 8.14
C SER A 164 9.30 5.30 9.15
N PHE A 165 8.36 6.23 9.11
CA PHE A 165 7.16 6.20 9.92
C PHE A 165 5.96 6.45 9.03
N VAL A 166 4.98 5.55 9.06
CA VAL A 166 3.74 5.68 8.28
C VAL A 166 2.54 5.54 9.18
N LYS A 167 1.71 6.59 9.25
CA LYS A 167 0.41 6.53 9.92
C LYS A 167 -0.55 5.69 9.08
N THR A 168 -1.37 4.90 9.75
CA THR A 168 -2.37 4.01 9.14
C THR A 168 -3.68 4.14 9.91
N ALA A 169 -4.77 3.58 9.39
CA ALA A 169 -6.07 3.61 10.08
C ALA A 169 -6.01 3.01 11.50
N HIS A 170 -5.19 1.97 11.68
CA HIS A 170 -5.10 1.25 12.95
C HIS A 170 -3.94 1.67 13.86
N GLY A 171 -2.97 2.44 13.36
CA GLY A 171 -1.75 2.74 14.10
C GLY A 171 -0.62 3.20 13.20
N TYR A 172 0.60 2.74 13.45
CA TYR A 172 1.80 3.24 12.78
C TYR A 172 2.72 2.10 12.35
N SER A 173 3.21 2.21 11.12
CA SER A 173 4.19 1.32 10.52
C SER A 173 5.58 1.95 10.66
N LEU A 174 6.48 1.23 11.32
CA LEU A 174 7.83 1.72 11.65
C LEU A 174 8.90 0.90 10.95
N GLY A 175 9.92 1.58 10.47
CA GLY A 175 10.89 0.96 9.59
C GLY A 175 12.13 1.79 9.29
N TYR A 176 12.80 1.33 8.25
CA TYR A 176 13.93 1.97 7.60
C TYR A 176 13.46 2.59 6.26
N SER A 177 14.11 3.67 5.83
CA SER A 177 13.93 4.27 4.49
C SER A 177 15.27 4.43 3.76
N SER A 178 15.22 4.40 2.44
CA SER A 178 16.32 4.78 1.56
C SER A 178 15.74 5.65 0.46
N LEU A 179 15.87 6.97 0.61
CA LEU A 179 15.34 7.96 -0.34
C LEU A 179 15.97 7.85 -1.72
N ASN A 180 17.30 7.73 -1.76
CA ASN A 180 18.06 7.53 -2.99
C ASN A 180 17.58 6.31 -3.74
N GLU A 181 17.19 5.28 -3.00
CA GLU A 181 16.65 4.06 -3.57
C GLU A 181 15.12 4.06 -3.60
N LYS A 182 14.36 5.09 -3.21
CA LYS A 182 12.89 5.06 -3.16
C LYS A 182 12.33 3.77 -2.54
N TYR A 183 12.89 3.36 -1.41
CA TYR A 183 12.61 2.06 -0.78
C TYR A 183 12.36 2.23 0.72
N PHE A 184 11.26 1.65 1.19
CA PHE A 184 10.81 1.68 2.58
C PHE A 184 10.68 0.25 3.09
N LYS A 185 11.25 -0.04 4.26
CA LYS A 185 11.15 -1.36 4.89
C LYS A 185 10.55 -1.25 6.28
N TYR A 186 9.36 -1.76 6.46
CA TYR A 186 8.64 -1.77 7.73
C TYR A 186 8.92 -3.06 8.50
N ASN A 187 9.50 -2.88 9.68
CA ASN A 187 9.92 -3.98 10.56
C ASN A 187 8.92 -4.23 11.68
N THR A 188 8.12 -3.22 12.08
CA THR A 188 7.15 -3.37 13.17
C THR A 188 5.95 -2.46 12.99
N PHE A 189 4.84 -2.87 13.61
CA PHE A 189 3.63 -2.07 13.76
C PHE A 189 3.44 -1.68 15.22
N ILE A 190 2.93 -0.47 15.49
CA ILE A 190 2.52 -0.03 16.82
C ILE A 190 1.13 0.61 16.79
N THR A 191 0.40 0.52 17.90
CA THR A 191 -0.89 1.19 18.07
C THR A 191 -0.70 2.59 18.67
N PRO A 192 -1.66 3.52 18.51
CA PRO A 192 -1.49 4.90 18.98
C PRO A 192 -1.23 5.06 20.48
N ASN A 193 -1.76 4.16 21.30
CA ASN A 193 -1.51 4.13 22.74
C ASN A 193 -0.06 3.78 23.14
N MET A 194 0.79 3.38 22.18
CA MET A 194 2.19 3.07 22.42
C MET A 194 3.13 4.25 22.17
N LEU A 195 2.62 5.36 21.64
CA LEU A 195 3.40 6.58 21.44
C LEU A 195 3.63 7.30 22.77
N GLY A 196 4.84 7.85 22.95
CA GLY A 196 5.11 8.76 24.07
C GLY A 196 4.33 10.07 23.93
N LYS A 197 4.06 10.76 25.05
CA LYS A 197 3.24 12.01 25.06
C LYS A 197 3.76 13.10 24.10
N ASN A 198 5.07 13.20 23.92
CA ASN A 198 5.69 14.17 23.02
C ASN A 198 5.53 13.75 21.54
N GLN A 199 5.66 12.45 21.26
CA GLN A 199 5.43 11.86 19.95
C GLN A 199 3.96 12.00 19.53
N CYS A 200 3.02 11.81 20.45
CA CYS A 200 1.60 12.01 20.15
C CYS A 200 1.30 13.41 19.59
N LYS A 201 1.88 14.46 20.18
CA LYS A 201 1.67 15.86 19.75
C LYS A 201 2.28 16.13 18.37
N GLU A 202 3.51 15.70 18.17
CA GLU A 202 4.23 15.86 16.90
C GLU A 202 3.49 15.22 15.72
N TYR A 203 2.85 14.06 15.96
CA TYR A 203 2.11 13.32 14.93
C TYR A 203 0.61 13.65 14.83
N THR A 204 0.09 14.52 15.70
CA THR A 204 -1.27 15.09 15.57
C THR A 204 -1.27 16.47 14.91
N ASP A 205 -0.19 17.24 15.06
CA ASP A 205 -0.09 18.63 14.59
C ASP A 205 0.56 18.76 13.20
N SER A 206 1.02 17.66 12.60
CA SER A 206 1.46 17.63 11.21
C SER A 206 0.26 17.73 10.27
N ASP A 207 0.33 18.62 9.28
CA ASP A 207 -0.65 18.71 8.21
C ASP A 207 -0.61 17.41 7.38
N ILE A 208 -1.58 16.51 7.61
CA ILE A 208 -1.64 15.19 7.00
C ILE A 208 -2.19 15.28 5.56
N GLU A 209 -1.34 15.18 4.55
CA GLU A 209 -1.67 14.89 3.16
C GLU A 209 -1.73 13.37 2.89
N TYR A 210 -2.93 12.85 2.77
CA TYR A 210 -3.20 11.44 2.47
C TYR A 210 -2.63 11.00 1.10
N VAL A 211 -1.64 10.10 1.07
CA VAL A 211 -1.14 9.52 -0.19
C VAL A 211 -1.66 8.08 -0.37
N PHE A 212 -2.84 7.96 -0.98
CA PHE A 212 -3.43 6.66 -1.32
C PHE A 212 -2.67 5.98 -2.47
N ILE A 213 -2.10 4.80 -2.22
CA ILE A 213 -1.57 3.91 -3.26
C ILE A 213 -2.72 3.14 -3.88
N LYS A 214 -3.41 3.84 -4.77
CA LYS A 214 -4.52 3.40 -5.60
C LYS A 214 -4.15 3.86 -7.01
N ASP A 215 -4.64 3.22 -8.08
CA ASP A 215 -4.57 3.84 -9.40
C ASP A 215 -4.98 5.30 -9.26
N PHE A 216 -3.99 6.20 -9.32
CA PHE A 216 -4.14 7.52 -8.74
C PHE A 216 -5.31 8.22 -9.45
N MET A 217 -5.99 9.12 -8.74
CA MET A 217 -6.74 10.21 -9.36
C MET A 217 -6.28 11.47 -8.65
N GLU A 218 -5.87 12.45 -9.46
CA GLU A 218 -5.34 13.78 -9.15
C GLU A 218 -5.48 14.29 -7.70
N ILE A 219 -4.35 14.71 -7.12
CA ILE A 219 -4.34 15.80 -6.15
C ILE A 219 -3.95 17.07 -6.89
N HIS A 220 -4.96 17.75 -7.45
CA HIS A 220 -4.90 19.18 -7.66
C HIS A 220 -5.95 19.83 -6.76
N ASN A 221 -5.48 20.50 -5.71
CA ASN A 221 -5.85 21.88 -5.38
C ASN A 221 -5.35 22.26 -3.98
N LYS A 222 -4.27 23.04 -3.93
CA LYS A 222 -4.17 24.36 -3.26
C LYS A 222 -2.70 24.76 -3.08
N ARG A 223 -2.13 25.37 -4.11
CA ARG A 223 -1.06 26.36 -3.95
C ARG A 223 -1.35 27.56 -4.84
N THR A 224 -2.39 28.30 -4.46
CA THR A 224 -2.56 29.72 -4.75
C THR A 224 -3.59 30.28 -3.77
N SER A 225 -3.09 30.80 -2.65
CA SER A 225 -3.74 31.81 -1.80
C SER A 225 -2.63 32.62 -1.15
#